data_AF-A0A7G2UB36-F1
#
_entry.id   AF-A0A7G2UB36-F1
#
_cell.length_a   1.000
_cell.length_b   1.000
_cell.length_c   1.000
_cell.angle_alpha   90.00
_cell.angle_beta   90.00
_cell.angle_gamma   90.00
#
_symmetry.space_group_name_H-M   'P 1'
#
loop_
_entity.id
_entity.type
_entity.pdbx_description
1 polymer ?
#
loop_
_entity_poly.entity_id
_entity_poly.type
_entity_poly.pdbx_seq_one_letter_code
_entity_poly.pdbx_strand_id
1 'polypeptide(L)'
;MARRIIDISGKDARSFLQGLVTNDLGKLDQGLVYAALLTPQGKYMADFFLLARGETIHLDADESLGDMLMQRLAMYRLRADVQLAESALKLSRGTGPAPDGALADPRHPALGWRLYGAEEGEDGSDFDAIRVAHCIPETGSELGPETYILEAGFERLNGVDFRKGCYVGQEVTARMKHKTELRKGFRTVEIEGAAPLGTEITAEGKPVGTLHTQAGSQAIAYLRFDRARGDMQAGDAIVRLAE
;
A
#
# COMPACT_ATOMS: atom_id res chain seq x y z
N MET A 1 -12.52 -3.15 6.62
CA MET A 1 -11.19 -3.80 6.75
C MET A 1 -10.70 -3.60 8.19
N ALA A 2 -10.28 -4.65 8.90
CA ALA A 2 -9.78 -4.50 10.28
C ALA A 2 -8.38 -3.89 10.27
N ARG A 3 -8.12 -2.94 11.18
CA ARG A 3 -6.86 -2.18 11.24
C ARG A 3 -6.23 -2.31 12.61
N ARG A 4 -4.90 -2.43 12.64
CA ARG A 4 -4.12 -2.29 13.87
C ARG A 4 -3.40 -0.95 13.90
N ILE A 5 -3.48 -0.25 15.03
CA ILE A 5 -2.77 1.00 15.24
C ILE A 5 -1.74 0.83 16.36
N ILE A 6 -0.48 1.11 16.04
CA ILE A 6 0.65 1.02 16.97
C ILE A 6 1.11 2.44 17.32
N ASP A 7 1.18 2.74 18.60
CA ASP A 7 1.79 3.95 19.13
C ASP A 7 3.31 3.78 19.21
N ILE A 8 4.03 4.72 18.61
CA ILE A 8 5.49 4.76 18.56
C ILE A 8 5.92 6.09 19.18
N SER A 9 6.46 6.03 20.39
CA SER A 9 6.92 7.19 21.15
C SER A 9 8.40 7.05 21.51
N GLY A 10 8.96 8.07 22.18
CA GLY A 10 10.37 8.15 22.56
C GLY A 10 11.16 9.13 21.69
N LYS A 11 12.25 9.68 22.23
CA LYS A 11 12.99 10.78 21.58
C LYS A 11 13.58 10.41 20.22
N ASP A 12 13.81 9.12 19.98
CA ASP A 12 14.39 8.60 18.74
C ASP A 12 13.32 8.10 17.74
N ALA A 13 12.01 8.20 18.05
CA ALA A 13 10.95 7.58 17.23
C ALA A 13 10.97 8.01 15.76
N ARG A 14 11.09 9.31 15.50
CA ARG A 14 11.10 9.84 14.13
C ARG A 14 12.35 9.43 13.37
N SER A 15 13.54 9.55 13.97
CA SER A 15 14.80 9.18 13.32
C SER A 15 14.91 7.66 13.10
N PHE A 16 14.41 6.87 14.05
CA PHE A 16 14.27 5.43 13.95
C PHE A 16 13.43 5.02 12.73
N LEU A 17 12.20 5.51 12.61
CA LEU A 17 11.33 5.19 11.48
C LEU A 17 11.87 5.76 10.16
N GLN A 18 12.50 6.95 10.18
CA GLN A 18 13.09 7.56 8.99
C GLN A 18 14.11 6.63 8.31
N GLY A 19 14.88 5.85 9.09
CA GLY A 19 15.84 4.87 8.57
C GLY A 19 15.24 3.51 8.16
N LEU A 20 13.95 3.28 8.40
CA LEU A 20 13.33 1.96 8.16
C LEU A 20 12.33 1.97 7.01
N VAL A 21 11.57 3.06 6.84
CA VAL A 21 10.42 3.08 5.94
C VAL A 21 10.72 3.77 4.62
N THR A 22 9.92 3.51 3.59
CA THR A 22 10.16 3.97 2.21
C THR A 22 9.89 5.47 1.97
N ASN A 23 9.14 6.13 2.85
CA ASN A 23 8.75 7.54 2.67
C ASN A 23 9.38 8.46 3.72
N ASP A 24 9.31 9.77 3.48
CA ASP A 24 9.93 10.80 4.30
C ASP A 24 9.02 11.24 5.46
N LEU A 25 9.47 11.00 6.69
CA LEU A 25 8.77 11.43 7.90
C LEU A 25 8.83 12.94 8.11
N GLY A 26 9.65 13.67 7.35
CA GLY A 26 9.60 15.14 7.23
C GLY A 26 8.20 15.66 6.86
N LYS A 27 7.36 14.81 6.25
CA LYS A 27 6.00 15.14 5.80
C LYS A 27 4.92 14.92 6.87
N LEU A 28 5.24 14.32 8.03
CA LEU A 28 4.25 14.05 9.08
C LEU A 28 3.57 15.32 9.61
N ASP A 29 4.25 16.46 9.53
CA ASP A 29 3.73 17.77 9.94
C ASP A 29 2.70 18.33 8.93
N GLN A 30 2.50 17.65 7.78
CA GLN A 30 1.63 18.06 6.68
C GLN A 30 0.41 17.16 6.52
N GLY A 31 0.32 16.05 7.28
CA GLY A 31 -0.77 15.09 7.21
C GLY A 31 -0.29 13.64 7.25
N LEU A 32 -1.07 12.75 6.64
CA LEU A 32 -0.74 11.33 6.60
C LEU A 32 0.42 11.04 5.65
N VAL A 33 1.29 10.14 6.10
CA VAL A 33 2.37 9.59 5.29
C VAL A 33 2.09 8.11 5.05
N TYR A 34 1.80 7.75 3.80
CA TYR A 34 1.75 6.35 3.39
C TYR A 34 3.17 5.85 3.13
N ALA A 35 3.52 4.68 3.67
CA ALA A 35 4.86 4.12 3.53
C ALA A 35 4.81 2.59 3.60
N ALA A 36 5.94 1.95 3.28
CA ALA A 36 6.15 0.54 3.48
C ALA A 36 7.42 0.26 4.29
N LEU A 37 7.42 -0.90 4.93
CA LEU A 37 8.60 -1.59 5.43
C LEU A 37 9.02 -2.65 4.41
N LEU A 38 10.31 -2.70 4.08
CA LEU A 38 10.86 -3.64 3.11
C LEU A 38 11.87 -4.59 3.75
N THR A 39 12.08 -5.73 3.09
CA THR A 39 13.25 -6.56 3.35
C THR A 39 14.53 -5.85 2.87
N PRO A 40 15.72 -6.27 3.34
CA PRO A 40 16.99 -5.78 2.79
C PRO A 40 17.11 -5.98 1.26
N GLN A 41 16.43 -6.98 0.71
CA GLN A 41 16.36 -7.28 -0.72
C GLN A 41 15.32 -6.41 -1.47
N GLY A 42 14.69 -5.44 -0.80
CA GLY A 42 13.72 -4.52 -1.39
C GLY A 42 12.34 -5.13 -1.65
N LYS A 43 12.03 -6.26 -1.02
CA LYS A 43 10.71 -6.91 -1.12
C LYS A 43 9.75 -6.31 -0.09
N TYR A 44 8.48 -6.24 -0.45
CA TYR A 44 7.40 -5.79 0.42
C TYR A 44 7.28 -6.66 1.69
N MET A 45 7.16 -6.02 2.86
CA MET A 45 6.79 -6.70 4.10
C MET A 45 5.46 -6.20 4.66
N ALA A 46 5.25 -4.88 4.66
CA ALA A 46 4.05 -4.24 5.15
C ALA A 46 3.90 -2.82 4.57
N ASP A 47 2.67 -2.37 4.38
CA ASP A 47 2.27 -0.98 4.13
C ASP A 47 1.49 -0.44 5.34
N PHE A 48 1.57 0.87 5.53
CA PHE A 48 0.90 1.55 6.64
C PHE A 48 0.82 3.06 6.42
N PHE A 49 -0.05 3.69 7.19
CA PHE A 49 -0.12 5.14 7.35
C PHE A 49 0.58 5.54 8.63
N LEU A 50 1.32 6.63 8.57
CA LEU A 50 1.93 7.27 9.72
C LEU A 50 1.26 8.64 9.91
N LEU A 51 0.90 8.95 11.15
CA LEU A 51 0.50 10.29 11.57
C LEU A 51 1.18 10.67 12.89
N ALA A 52 1.47 11.96 13.08
CA ALA A 52 1.99 12.47 14.35
C ALA A 52 0.87 13.16 15.15
N ARG A 53 0.80 12.90 16.46
CA ARG A 53 -0.01 13.65 17.43
C ARG A 53 0.84 13.95 18.66
N GLY A 54 1.24 15.20 18.81
CA GLY A 54 2.23 15.59 19.80
C GLY A 54 3.55 14.88 19.52
N GLU A 55 4.09 14.19 20.52
CA GLU A 55 5.38 13.46 20.42
C GLU A 55 5.22 11.99 19.97
N THR A 56 3.98 11.51 19.80
CA THR A 56 3.69 10.13 19.41
C THR A 56 3.42 10.04 17.91
N ILE A 57 4.03 9.06 17.26
CA ILE A 57 3.71 8.65 15.89
C ILE A 57 2.77 7.44 15.98
N HIS A 58 1.63 7.50 15.31
CA HIS A 58 0.70 6.40 15.19
C HIS A 58 0.90 5.72 13.83
N LEU A 59 1.10 4.40 13.84
CA LEU A 59 1.23 3.57 12.66
C LEU A 59 -0.04 2.75 12.48
N ASP A 60 -0.81 3.04 11.42
CA ASP A 60 -2.03 2.33 11.03
C ASP A 60 -1.74 1.35 9.90
N ALA A 61 -1.83 0.05 10.21
CA ALA A 61 -1.63 -1.06 9.28
C ALA A 61 -2.86 -1.98 9.20
N ASP A 62 -2.88 -2.87 8.22
CA ASP A 62 -3.84 -3.98 8.23
C ASP A 62 -3.62 -4.85 9.48
N GLU A 63 -4.71 -5.31 10.09
CA GLU A 63 -4.66 -6.13 11.31
C GLU A 63 -3.78 -7.38 11.14
N SER A 64 -3.80 -8.01 9.96
CA SER A 64 -3.00 -9.22 9.69
C SER A 64 -1.49 -9.00 9.72
N LEU A 65 -1.03 -7.75 9.61
CA LEU A 65 0.38 -7.38 9.65
C LEU A 65 0.84 -6.96 11.05
N GLY A 66 -0.09 -6.81 12.00
CA GLY A 66 0.14 -6.20 13.32
C GLY A 66 1.25 -6.87 14.13
N ASP A 67 1.14 -8.19 14.35
CA ASP A 67 2.11 -8.95 15.15
C ASP A 67 3.50 -8.92 14.50
N MET A 68 3.56 -9.06 13.18
CA MET A 68 4.80 -9.02 12.41
C MET A 68 5.46 -7.64 12.51
N LEU A 69 4.69 -6.56 12.37
CA LEU A 69 5.17 -5.18 12.52
C LEU A 69 5.71 -4.92 13.92
N MET A 70 4.96 -5.29 14.97
CA MET A 70 5.40 -5.16 16.36
C MET A 70 6.74 -5.88 16.59
N GLN A 71 6.85 -7.13 16.13
CA GLN A 71 8.08 -7.91 16.26
C GLN A 71 9.26 -7.27 15.51
N ARG A 72 9.05 -6.82 14.27
CA ARG A 72 10.11 -6.22 13.43
C ARG A 72 10.56 -4.87 13.97
N LEU A 73 9.63 -4.00 14.36
CA LEU A 73 9.96 -2.70 14.95
C LEU A 73 10.72 -2.89 16.27
N ALA A 74 10.30 -3.84 17.12
CA ALA A 74 11.01 -4.17 18.35
C ALA A 74 12.44 -4.68 18.08
N MET A 75 12.62 -5.53 17.07
CA MET A 75 13.93 -6.04 16.65
C MET A 75 14.85 -4.91 16.15
N TYR A 76 14.34 -3.99 15.34
CA TYR A 76 15.14 -2.91 14.75
C TYR A 76 15.46 -1.79 15.74
N ARG A 77 14.63 -1.59 16.76
CA ARG A 77 14.77 -0.49 17.72
C ARG A 77 16.13 -0.48 18.43
N LEU A 78 16.64 -1.65 18.81
CA LEU A 78 17.86 -1.79 19.60
C LEU A 78 17.96 -0.71 20.70
N ARG A 79 19.11 -0.05 20.83
CA ARG A 79 19.38 0.98 21.84
C ARG A 79 18.66 2.31 21.61
N ALA A 80 17.84 2.43 20.56
CA ALA A 80 17.04 3.62 20.34
C ALA A 80 15.97 3.74 21.44
N ASP A 81 15.85 4.96 21.96
CA ASP A 81 14.81 5.33 22.89
C ASP A 81 13.49 5.49 22.15
N VAL A 82 12.85 4.33 21.96
CA VAL A 82 11.55 4.17 21.35
C VAL A 82 10.70 3.24 22.22
N GLN A 83 9.40 3.49 22.31
CA GLN A 83 8.44 2.61 22.96
C GLN A 83 7.36 2.25 21.93
N LEU A 84 6.92 0.99 21.95
CA LEU A 84 5.89 0.46 21.06
C LEU A 84 4.74 -0.03 21.93
N ALA A 85 3.53 0.42 21.63
CA ALA A 85 2.32 0.00 22.33
C ALA A 85 1.14 -0.11 21.35
N GLU A 86 0.16 -0.94 21.69
CA GLU A 86 -1.13 -0.91 20.98
C GLU A 86 -1.84 0.41 21.29
N SER A 87 -2.37 1.05 20.25
CA SER A 87 -3.10 2.30 20.39
C SER A 87 -4.53 2.06 20.83
N ALA A 88 -5.09 3.01 21.59
CA ALA A 88 -6.53 3.08 21.80
C ALA A 88 -7.28 3.71 20.61
N LEU A 89 -6.54 4.29 19.66
CA LEU A 89 -7.14 4.90 18.48
C LEU A 89 -7.74 3.82 17.56
N LYS A 90 -8.81 4.21 16.90
CA LYS A 90 -9.49 3.45 15.85
C LYS A 90 -9.58 4.28 14.58
N LEU A 91 -9.63 3.60 13.44
CA LEU A 91 -9.81 4.22 12.14
C LEU A 91 -11.30 4.33 11.81
N SER A 92 -11.74 5.54 11.46
CA SER A 92 -12.91 5.76 10.63
C SER A 92 -12.48 6.26 9.24
N ARG A 93 -13.16 5.88 8.17
CA ARG A 93 -12.86 6.35 6.80
C ARG A 93 -14.12 6.57 5.97
N GLY A 94 -14.01 7.40 4.95
CA GLY A 94 -15.12 7.66 4.04
C GLY A 94 -14.72 8.49 2.82
N THR A 95 -15.63 8.59 1.86
CA THR A 95 -15.49 9.40 0.64
C THR A 95 -16.48 10.56 0.57
N GLY A 96 -17.49 10.56 1.46
CA GLY A 96 -18.39 11.68 1.66
C GLY A 96 -17.73 12.91 2.33
N PRO A 97 -18.53 13.87 2.82
CA PRO A 97 -18.02 15.03 3.54
C PRO A 97 -17.10 14.63 4.69
N ALA A 98 -15.88 15.18 4.71
CA ALA A 98 -14.89 14.88 5.74
C ALA A 98 -15.31 15.47 7.10
N PRO A 99 -15.36 14.66 8.17
CA PRO A 99 -15.56 15.16 9.53
C PRO A 99 -14.41 16.05 9.99
N ASP A 100 -14.66 16.85 11.03
CA ASP A 100 -13.62 17.68 11.65
C ASP A 100 -12.44 16.82 12.14
N GLY A 101 -11.22 17.25 11.80
CA GLY A 101 -9.99 16.55 12.15
C GLY A 101 -9.68 15.32 11.29
N ALA A 102 -10.50 14.99 10.29
CA ALA A 102 -10.18 13.98 9.31
C ALA A 102 -9.04 14.47 8.39
N LEU A 103 -8.21 13.53 7.95
CA LEU A 103 -7.07 13.75 7.07
C LEU A 103 -7.34 13.09 5.72
N ALA A 104 -6.94 13.74 4.62
CA ALA A 104 -7.08 13.14 3.30
C ALA A 104 -6.25 11.83 3.17
N ASP A 105 -6.78 10.81 2.49
CA ASP A 105 -6.00 9.61 2.18
C ASP A 105 -4.90 9.97 1.17
N PRO A 106 -3.62 9.84 1.54
CA PRO A 106 -2.51 10.34 0.73
C PRO A 106 -2.26 9.50 -0.52
N ARG A 107 -2.86 8.31 -0.65
CA ARG A 107 -2.65 7.43 -1.81
C ARG A 107 -3.36 7.96 -3.05
N HIS A 108 -4.60 8.45 -2.89
CA HIS A 108 -5.40 8.99 -3.97
C HIS A 108 -6.60 9.78 -3.42
N PRO A 109 -6.95 10.96 -3.99
CA PRO A 109 -8.09 11.76 -3.52
C PRO A 109 -9.44 11.04 -3.54
N ALA A 110 -9.64 10.10 -4.47
CA ALA A 110 -10.89 9.32 -4.55
C ALA A 110 -11.11 8.38 -3.35
N LEU A 111 -10.07 8.07 -2.57
CA LEU A 111 -10.21 7.32 -1.33
C LEU A 111 -10.72 8.20 -0.17
N GLY A 112 -10.89 9.50 -0.40
CA GLY A 112 -11.50 10.43 0.54
C GLY A 112 -10.62 10.70 1.74
N TRP A 113 -11.13 10.39 2.92
CA TRP A 113 -10.57 10.80 4.20
C TRP A 113 -10.44 9.64 5.19
N ARG A 114 -9.56 9.85 6.17
CA ARG A 114 -9.27 8.98 7.31
C ARG A 114 -9.33 9.80 8.58
N LEU A 115 -10.02 9.30 9.58
CA LEU A 115 -10.15 9.90 10.90
C LEU A 115 -9.68 8.91 11.96
N TYR A 116 -8.81 9.37 12.85
CA TYR A 116 -8.28 8.56 13.94
C TYR A 116 -8.88 9.03 15.26
N GLY A 117 -9.70 8.20 15.89
CA GLY A 117 -10.49 8.60 17.07
C GLY A 117 -10.79 7.44 18.01
N ALA A 118 -11.80 7.59 18.87
CA ALA A 118 -12.24 6.53 19.77
C ALA A 118 -13.14 5.48 19.08
N GLU A 119 -13.67 5.82 17.90
CA GLU A 119 -14.65 5.01 17.17
C GLU A 119 -14.08 4.51 15.83
N GLU A 120 -14.49 3.30 15.47
CA GLU A 120 -14.28 2.73 14.14
C GLU A 120 -15.52 2.96 13.28
N GLY A 121 -15.33 3.15 11.97
CA GLY A 121 -16.46 3.39 11.08
C GLY A 121 -16.09 3.49 9.61
N GLU A 122 -17.03 3.11 8.76
CA GLU A 122 -16.98 3.37 7.32
C GLU A 122 -18.30 4.02 6.89
N ASP A 123 -18.26 4.94 5.93
CA ASP A 123 -19.46 5.64 5.44
C ASP A 123 -20.30 4.83 4.43
N GLY A 124 -19.96 3.55 4.22
CA GLY A 124 -20.60 2.66 3.26
C GLY A 124 -20.07 2.76 1.83
N SER A 125 -19.01 3.52 1.59
CA SER A 125 -18.34 3.58 0.28
C SER A 125 -17.84 2.20 -0.17
N ASP A 126 -18.01 1.90 -1.46
CA ASP A 126 -17.39 0.74 -2.10
C ASP A 126 -15.92 1.04 -2.39
N PHE A 127 -15.07 0.82 -1.38
CA PHE A 127 -13.63 1.04 -1.49
C PHE A 127 -12.97 0.12 -2.52
N ASP A 128 -13.49 -1.09 -2.75
CA ASP A 128 -12.92 -2.01 -3.73
C ASP A 128 -13.14 -1.49 -5.15
N ALA A 129 -14.33 -0.97 -5.46
CA ALA A 129 -14.59 -0.30 -6.73
C ALA A 129 -13.64 0.89 -6.97
N ILE A 130 -13.42 1.71 -5.93
CA ILE A 130 -12.49 2.86 -6.02
C ILE A 130 -11.05 2.39 -6.23
N ARG A 131 -10.61 1.37 -5.48
CA ARG A 131 -9.27 0.79 -5.62
C ARG A 131 -9.05 0.22 -7.01
N VAL A 132 -10.02 -0.52 -7.54
CA VAL A 132 -9.96 -1.10 -8.89
C VAL A 132 -9.87 -0.01 -9.95
N ALA A 133 -10.77 0.99 -9.89
CA ALA A 133 -10.79 2.10 -10.85
C ALA A 133 -9.49 2.91 -10.89
N HIS A 134 -8.77 2.99 -9.76
CA HIS A 134 -7.52 3.76 -9.63
C HIS A 134 -6.27 2.89 -9.47
N CYS A 135 -6.37 1.58 -9.71
CA CYS A 135 -5.29 0.61 -9.56
C CYS A 135 -4.55 0.75 -8.20
N ILE A 136 -5.27 0.78 -7.08
CA ILE A 136 -4.70 0.95 -5.74
C ILE A 136 -4.66 -0.42 -5.05
N PRO A 137 -3.47 -1.06 -4.97
CA PRO A 137 -3.34 -2.38 -4.39
C PRO A 137 -3.54 -2.35 -2.87
N GLU A 138 -4.05 -3.45 -2.32
CA GLU A 138 -4.27 -3.62 -0.89
C GLU A 138 -3.55 -4.86 -0.33
N THR A 139 -3.15 -4.78 0.94
CA THR A 139 -2.62 -5.91 1.69
C THR A 139 -3.63 -7.05 1.74
N GLY A 140 -3.15 -8.27 1.51
CA GLY A 140 -3.98 -9.48 1.51
C GLY A 140 -4.66 -9.77 0.16
N SER A 141 -4.69 -8.80 -0.77
CA SER A 141 -5.28 -8.97 -2.10
C SER A 141 -4.21 -8.90 -3.20
N GLU A 142 -3.49 -7.78 -3.29
CA GLU A 142 -2.46 -7.54 -4.30
C GLU A 142 -1.05 -7.51 -3.70
N LEU A 143 -0.90 -6.97 -2.49
CA LEU A 143 0.40 -6.82 -1.85
C LEU A 143 0.78 -8.10 -1.10
N GLY A 144 1.94 -8.66 -1.44
CA GLY A 144 2.47 -9.87 -0.82
C GLY A 144 4.00 -9.89 -0.78
N PRO A 145 4.62 -10.93 -0.18
CA PRO A 145 6.05 -10.97 0.09
C PRO A 145 6.94 -10.94 -1.17
N GLU A 146 6.39 -11.29 -2.34
CA GLU A 146 7.11 -11.24 -3.61
C GLU A 146 7.02 -9.89 -4.32
N THR A 147 6.20 -8.97 -3.81
CA THR A 147 5.93 -7.68 -4.44
C THR A 147 7.12 -6.73 -4.32
N TYR A 148 7.44 -6.07 -5.43
CA TYR A 148 8.30 -4.88 -5.43
C TYR A 148 7.44 -3.62 -5.45
N ILE A 149 7.73 -2.67 -4.57
CA ILE A 149 6.87 -1.50 -4.36
C ILE A 149 6.66 -0.62 -5.62
N LEU A 150 7.63 -0.58 -6.54
CA LEU A 150 7.47 0.18 -7.79
C LEU A 150 6.55 -0.53 -8.80
N GLU A 151 6.58 -1.86 -8.82
CA GLU A 151 5.62 -2.66 -9.58
C GLU A 151 4.21 -2.52 -8.98
N ALA A 152 4.14 -2.27 -7.67
CA ALA A 152 2.91 -1.95 -6.96
C ALA A 152 2.47 -0.48 -7.05
N GLY A 153 3.20 0.37 -7.78
CA GLY A 153 2.81 1.76 -7.98
C GLY A 153 3.00 2.67 -6.76
N PHE A 154 3.81 2.29 -5.76
CA PHE A 154 4.03 3.11 -4.56
C PHE A 154 4.52 4.53 -4.90
N GLU A 155 5.25 4.72 -6.00
CA GLU A 155 5.62 6.08 -6.42
C GLU A 155 4.38 6.92 -6.76
N ARG A 156 3.45 6.38 -7.56
CA ARG A 156 2.20 7.05 -7.93
C ARG A 156 1.28 7.26 -6.71
N LEU A 157 1.35 6.36 -5.74
CA LEU A 157 0.52 6.37 -4.53
C LEU A 157 1.18 7.13 -3.37
N ASN A 158 2.21 7.94 -3.65
CA ASN A 158 2.93 8.73 -2.64
C ASN A 158 3.52 7.90 -1.49
N GLY A 159 3.82 6.62 -1.72
CA GLY A 159 4.30 5.63 -0.76
C GLY A 159 5.81 5.49 -0.65
N VAL A 160 6.59 6.19 -1.49
CA VAL A 160 8.06 6.18 -1.47
C VAL A 160 8.59 7.56 -1.82
N ASP A 161 9.66 7.99 -1.14
CA ASP A 161 10.40 9.20 -1.49
C ASP A 161 11.80 8.83 -1.97
N PHE A 162 12.19 9.31 -3.16
CA PHE A 162 13.52 9.06 -3.73
C PHE A 162 14.55 10.13 -3.33
N ARG A 163 14.13 11.20 -2.66
CA ARG A 163 14.98 12.31 -2.21
C ARG A 163 15.35 12.21 -0.73
N LYS A 164 14.73 11.27 0.02
CA LYS A 164 15.08 11.05 1.43
C LYS A 164 16.41 10.32 1.59
N GLY A 165 16.91 10.31 2.82
CA GLY A 165 18.09 9.54 3.23
C GLY A 165 17.88 8.02 3.18
N CYS A 166 18.90 7.28 3.59
CA CYS A 166 18.93 5.82 3.50
C CYS A 166 17.80 5.14 4.29
N TYR A 167 17.23 4.08 3.72
CA TYR A 167 16.30 3.19 4.40
C TYR A 167 16.51 1.73 3.97
N VAL A 168 15.97 0.77 4.73
CA VAL A 168 16.12 -0.67 4.45
C VAL A 168 15.51 -1.03 3.09
N GLY A 169 16.27 -1.73 2.24
CA GLY A 169 15.81 -2.15 0.91
C GLY A 169 15.83 -1.05 -0.17
N GLN A 170 16.38 0.14 0.14
CA GLN A 170 16.44 1.26 -0.80
C GLN A 170 17.26 0.94 -2.06
N GLU A 171 18.37 0.21 -1.96
CA GLU A 171 19.28 -0.03 -3.09
C GLU A 171 18.56 -0.64 -4.30
N VAL A 172 17.75 -1.69 -4.06
CA VAL A 172 16.97 -2.36 -5.11
C VAL A 172 15.91 -1.42 -5.66
N THR A 173 15.20 -0.69 -4.79
CA THR A 173 14.16 0.27 -5.19
C THR A 173 14.74 1.38 -6.07
N ALA A 174 15.86 1.99 -5.66
CA ALA A 174 16.54 3.05 -6.40
C ALA A 174 17.09 2.53 -7.74
N ARG A 175 17.63 1.31 -7.77
CA ARG A 175 18.07 0.66 -9.01
C ARG A 175 16.93 0.50 -10.00
N MET A 176 15.77 0.01 -9.53
CA MET A 176 14.58 -0.14 -10.37
C MET A 176 14.11 1.21 -10.93
N LYS A 177 14.15 2.28 -10.13
CA LYS A 177 13.74 3.63 -10.56
C LYS A 177 14.66 4.23 -11.63
N HIS A 178 15.98 4.11 -11.46
CA HIS A 178 16.93 4.90 -12.25
C HIS A 178 17.65 4.10 -13.35
N LYS A 179 17.70 2.77 -13.25
CA LYS A 179 18.50 1.91 -14.14
C LYS A 179 17.68 0.87 -14.88
N THR A 180 16.36 0.86 -14.74
CA THR A 180 15.52 -0.18 -15.31
C THR A 180 14.21 0.41 -15.81
N GLU A 181 13.78 -0.04 -16.98
CA GLU A 181 12.43 0.18 -17.45
C GLU A 181 11.48 -0.78 -16.73
N LEU A 182 10.41 -0.27 -16.12
CA LEU A 182 9.44 -1.08 -15.41
C LEU A 182 8.61 -1.90 -16.42
N ARG A 183 8.91 -3.20 -16.55
CA ARG A 183 8.26 -4.09 -17.54
C ARG A 183 7.06 -4.86 -17.03
N LYS A 184 6.78 -4.79 -15.73
CA LYS A 184 5.67 -5.50 -15.09
C LYS A 184 5.16 -4.74 -13.88
N GLY A 185 3.93 -5.01 -13.48
CA GLY A 185 3.29 -4.38 -12.33
C GLY A 185 1.77 -4.39 -12.41
N PHE A 186 1.12 -3.78 -11.43
CA PHE A 186 -0.34 -3.69 -11.40
C PHE A 186 -0.88 -2.69 -12.42
N ARG A 187 -1.97 -3.06 -13.08
CA ARG A 187 -2.80 -2.23 -13.94
C ARG A 187 -4.27 -2.52 -13.71
N THR A 188 -5.12 -1.53 -13.97
CA THR A 188 -6.55 -1.77 -14.16
C THR A 188 -6.76 -2.41 -15.53
N VAL A 189 -7.65 -3.40 -15.58
CA VAL A 189 -8.08 -4.08 -16.79
C VAL A 189 -9.59 -4.05 -16.87
N GLU A 190 -10.13 -3.98 -18.08
CA GLU A 190 -11.52 -4.33 -18.35
C GLU A 190 -11.65 -5.86 -18.33
N ILE A 191 -12.74 -6.36 -17.77
CA ILE A 191 -13.06 -7.79 -17.70
C ILE A 191 -14.51 -8.05 -18.10
N GLU A 192 -14.70 -8.92 -19.08
CA GLU A 192 -15.99 -9.46 -19.46
C GLU A 192 -16.15 -10.85 -18.83
N GLY A 193 -17.10 -10.96 -17.90
CA GLY A 193 -17.28 -12.15 -17.08
C GLY A 193 -16.62 -12.01 -15.71
N ALA A 194 -16.28 -13.13 -15.09
CA ALA A 194 -15.59 -13.16 -13.81
C ALA A 194 -14.68 -14.39 -13.74
N ALA A 195 -13.58 -14.26 -13.02
CA ALA A 195 -12.70 -15.38 -12.70
C ALA A 195 -12.25 -15.29 -11.23
N PRO A 196 -11.93 -16.41 -10.59
CA PRO A 196 -11.41 -16.40 -9.23
C PRO A 196 -10.17 -15.51 -9.09
N LEU A 197 -10.01 -14.84 -7.93
CA LEU A 197 -8.81 -14.08 -7.62
C LEU A 197 -7.58 -14.99 -7.65
N GLY A 198 -6.47 -14.51 -8.22
CA GLY A 198 -5.26 -15.30 -8.43
C GLY A 198 -5.26 -16.12 -9.73
N THR A 199 -6.32 -16.05 -10.54
CA THR A 199 -6.35 -16.74 -11.85
C THR A 199 -5.25 -16.21 -12.76
N GLU A 200 -4.51 -17.13 -13.39
CA GLU A 200 -3.50 -16.78 -14.39
C GLU A 200 -4.17 -16.14 -15.61
N ILE A 201 -3.61 -15.01 -16.05
CA ILE A 201 -3.99 -14.34 -17.30
C ILE A 201 -3.06 -14.82 -18.39
N THR A 202 -3.62 -15.26 -19.51
CA THR A 202 -2.89 -15.68 -20.71
C THR A 202 -3.19 -14.81 -21.91
N ALA A 203 -2.21 -14.63 -22.79
CA ALA A 203 -2.38 -14.03 -24.12
C ALA A 203 -1.81 -15.01 -25.14
N GLU A 204 -2.58 -15.37 -26.17
CA GLU A 204 -2.19 -16.39 -27.16
C GLU A 204 -1.72 -17.71 -26.51
N GLY A 205 -2.36 -18.12 -25.40
CA GLY A 205 -2.02 -19.33 -24.64
C GLY A 205 -0.73 -19.24 -23.81
N LYS A 206 -0.10 -18.06 -23.68
CA LYS A 206 1.10 -17.86 -22.86
C LYS A 206 0.77 -17.05 -21.59
N PRO A 207 1.35 -17.39 -20.42
CA PRO A 207 1.17 -16.60 -19.21
C PRO A 207 1.68 -15.15 -19.37
N VAL A 208 0.82 -14.19 -19.06
CA VAL A 208 1.13 -12.75 -19.10
C VAL A 208 0.88 -12.04 -17.77
N GLY A 209 0.19 -12.68 -16.83
CA GLY A 209 -0.08 -12.06 -15.54
C GLY A 209 -1.03 -12.84 -14.65
N THR A 210 -1.60 -12.13 -13.68
CA THR A 210 -2.52 -12.69 -12.68
C THR A 210 -3.63 -11.69 -12.40
N LEU A 211 -4.88 -12.17 -12.35
CA LEU A 211 -6.06 -11.39 -12.02
C LEU A 211 -6.17 -11.24 -10.49
N HIS A 212 -6.43 -10.04 -10.01
CA HIS A 212 -6.68 -9.72 -8.60
C HIS A 212 -8.08 -9.11 -8.45
N THR A 213 -8.28 -8.21 -7.47
CA THR A 213 -9.60 -7.68 -7.10
C THR A 213 -10.39 -7.23 -8.33
N GLN A 214 -11.63 -7.72 -8.45
CA GLN A 214 -12.59 -7.33 -9.49
C GLN A 214 -13.73 -6.52 -8.86
N ALA A 215 -14.11 -5.43 -9.51
CA ALA A 215 -15.28 -4.63 -9.19
C ALA A 215 -16.03 -4.24 -10.47
N GLY A 216 -17.26 -4.72 -10.63
CA GLY A 216 -18.03 -4.53 -11.87
C GLY A 216 -17.32 -5.15 -13.07
N SER A 217 -17.16 -4.35 -14.14
CA SER A 217 -16.47 -4.73 -15.37
C SER A 217 -14.97 -4.45 -15.34
N GLN A 218 -14.40 -4.09 -14.19
CA GLN A 218 -12.98 -3.79 -14.06
C GLN A 218 -12.31 -4.68 -13.02
N ALA A 219 -11.01 -4.88 -13.15
CA ALA A 219 -10.19 -5.55 -12.15
C ALA A 219 -8.78 -4.97 -12.05
N ILE A 220 -8.10 -5.20 -10.94
CA ILE A 220 -6.65 -5.03 -10.85
C ILE A 220 -6.00 -6.32 -11.36
N ALA A 221 -4.98 -6.21 -12.20
CA ALA A 221 -4.18 -7.33 -12.66
C ALA A 221 -2.69 -7.02 -12.55
N TYR A 222 -1.90 -8.00 -12.13
CA TYR A 222 -0.46 -7.95 -12.25
C TYR A 222 -0.07 -8.44 -13.64
N LEU A 223 0.54 -7.58 -14.46
CA LEU A 223 0.80 -7.89 -15.86
C LEU A 223 2.26 -7.69 -16.24
N ARG A 224 2.70 -8.46 -17.22
CA ARG A 224 3.90 -8.16 -18.02
C ARG A 224 3.51 -7.24 -19.17
N PHE A 225 3.89 -5.97 -19.10
CA PHE A 225 3.44 -4.93 -20.03
C PHE A 225 3.86 -5.19 -21.47
N ASP A 226 5.01 -5.83 -21.68
CA ASP A 226 5.50 -6.20 -23.01
C ASP A 226 4.60 -7.22 -23.71
N ARG A 227 3.85 -8.02 -22.94
CA ARG A 227 3.04 -9.15 -23.40
C ARG A 227 1.54 -8.96 -23.26
N ALA A 228 1.10 -8.04 -22.41
CA ALA A 228 -0.31 -7.73 -22.22
C ALA A 228 -0.82 -6.90 -23.42
N ARG A 229 -1.28 -7.57 -24.47
CA ARG A 229 -1.75 -6.94 -25.71
C ARG A 229 -3.01 -7.63 -26.21
N GLY A 230 -3.93 -6.86 -26.76
CA GLY A 230 -5.20 -7.37 -27.29
C GLY A 230 -6.04 -8.06 -26.22
N ASP A 231 -6.86 -9.00 -26.66
CA ASP A 231 -7.69 -9.82 -25.79
C ASP A 231 -6.84 -10.86 -25.07
N MET A 232 -6.91 -10.85 -23.75
CA MET A 232 -6.31 -11.82 -22.84
C MET A 232 -7.41 -12.64 -22.18
N GLN A 233 -7.04 -13.74 -21.52
CA GLN A 233 -8.00 -14.68 -20.96
C GLN A 233 -7.62 -15.07 -19.53
N ALA A 234 -8.59 -15.04 -18.62
CA ALA A 234 -8.49 -15.51 -17.24
C ALA A 234 -9.63 -16.52 -16.99
N GLY A 235 -9.33 -17.82 -17.02
CA GLY A 235 -10.39 -18.83 -17.07
C GLY A 235 -11.26 -18.63 -18.32
N ASP A 236 -12.57 -18.47 -18.13
CA ASP A 236 -13.51 -18.18 -19.23
C ASP A 236 -13.70 -16.67 -19.48
N ALA A 237 -13.16 -15.80 -18.61
CA ALA A 237 -13.32 -14.35 -18.72
C ALA A 237 -12.35 -13.75 -19.74
N ILE A 238 -12.82 -12.74 -20.49
CA ILE A 238 -12.00 -11.95 -21.41
C ILE A 238 -11.48 -10.73 -20.67
N VAL A 239 -10.17 -10.48 -20.76
CA VAL A 239 -9.47 -9.40 -20.07
C VAL A 239 -8.78 -8.50 -21.09
N ARG A 240 -8.92 -7.18 -20.95
CA ARG A 240 -8.24 -6.19 -21.80
C ARG A 240 -7.58 -5.11 -20.94
N LEU A 241 -6.45 -4.57 -21.38
CA LEU A 241 -5.90 -3.38 -20.72
C LEU A 241 -6.94 -2.25 -20.80
N ALA A 242 -7.26 -1.64 -19.66
CA ALA A 242 -8.07 -0.43 -19.65
C ALA A 242 -7.28 0.71 -20.33
N GLU A 243 -7.97 1.53 -21.14
CA GLU A 243 -7.39 2.67 -21.86
C GLU A 243 -6.86 3.77 -20.91
#